data_AF-A0AAV3L3R3-F1
#
_entry.id   AF-A0AAV3L3R3-F1
#
_cell.length_a   1.000
_cell.length_b   1.000
_cell.length_c   1.000
_cell.angle_alpha   90.00
_cell.angle_beta   90.00
_cell.angle_gamma   90.00
#
_symmetry.space_group_name_H-M   'P 1'
#
loop_
_entity.id
_entity.type
_entity.pdbx_description
1 polymer ?
#
loop_
_entity_poly.entity_id
_entity_poly.type
_entity_poly.pdbx_seq_one_letter_code
_entity_poly.pdbx_strand_id
1 'polypeptide(L)'
;MEDAIKQGQLFLSELTAEERSCLYNDLLSIKDVYLCNKDTSFYTFRKIRRATKRCAECRKRTFLYQTEHKGELSISQIHEQKRFKNHYRIQILFNGQEMEYAFLENLLQQLHNQHFSYNSQAIYA
;
A
#
# COMPACT_ATOMS: atom_id res chain seq x y z
N MET A 1 -14.24 -6.46 10.85
CA MET A 1 -12.78 -6.17 10.85
C MET A 1 -11.98 -7.43 11.16
N GLU A 2 -12.34 -8.20 12.20
CA GLU A 2 -11.65 -9.47 12.53
C GLU A 2 -11.63 -10.51 11.40
N ASP A 3 -12.71 -10.65 10.63
CA ASP A 3 -12.73 -11.57 9.49
C ASP A 3 -11.75 -11.16 8.40
N ALA A 4 -11.61 -9.87 8.11
CA ALA A 4 -10.63 -9.37 7.14
C ALA A 4 -9.20 -9.65 7.60
N ILE A 5 -8.91 -9.52 8.90
CA ILE A 5 -7.59 -9.83 9.47
C ILE A 5 -7.26 -11.32 9.30
N LYS A 6 -8.22 -12.21 9.58
CA LYS A 6 -8.04 -13.66 9.39
C LYS A 6 -7.84 -14.02 7.91
N GLN A 7 -8.62 -13.41 7.02
CA GLN A 7 -8.46 -13.60 5.57
C GLN A 7 -7.12 -13.05 5.07
N GLY A 8 -6.64 -11.94 5.63
CA GLY A 8 -5.30 -11.40 5.37
C GLY A 8 -4.19 -12.37 5.80
N GLN A 9 -4.32 -13.01 6.96
CA GLN A 9 -3.37 -14.03 7.41
C GLN A 9 -3.32 -15.24 6.47
N LEU A 10 -4.48 -15.72 6.04
CA LEU A 10 -4.58 -16.82 5.07
C LEU A 10 -3.92 -16.42 3.76
N PHE A 11 -4.24 -15.24 3.24
CA PHE A 11 -3.61 -14.69 2.04
C PHE A 11 -2.08 -14.65 2.15
N LEU A 12 -1.52 -14.15 3.26
CA LEU A 12 -0.07 -14.15 3.47
C LEU A 12 0.50 -15.57 3.52
N SER A 13 -0.22 -16.52 4.10
CA SER A 13 0.21 -17.93 4.19
C SER A 13 0.28 -18.64 2.82
N GLU A 14 -0.49 -18.15 1.84
CA GLU A 14 -0.49 -18.69 0.47
C GLU A 14 0.67 -18.13 -0.38
N LEU A 15 1.17 -16.94 -0.06
CA LEU A 15 2.30 -16.35 -0.78
C LEU A 15 3.58 -17.15 -0.55
N THR A 16 4.40 -17.26 -1.58
CA THR A 16 5.77 -17.80 -1.49
C THR A 16 6.66 -16.88 -0.64
N ALA A 17 7.80 -17.39 -0.17
CA ALA A 17 8.75 -16.60 0.62
C ALA A 17 9.27 -15.36 -0.13
N GLU A 18 9.48 -15.48 -1.45
CA GLU A 18 9.89 -14.38 -2.32
C GLU A 18 8.79 -13.32 -2.43
N GLU A 19 7.55 -13.74 -2.70
CA GLU A 19 6.41 -12.83 -2.80
C GLU A 19 6.11 -12.12 -1.48
N ARG A 20 6.24 -12.82 -0.34
CA ARG A 20 6.13 -12.20 1.00
C ARG A 20 7.21 -11.14 1.22
N SER A 21 8.44 -11.41 0.79
CA SER A 21 9.56 -10.47 0.93
C SER A 21 9.36 -9.24 0.05
N CYS A 22 8.91 -9.43 -1.20
CA CYS A 22 8.52 -8.35 -2.11
C CYS A 22 7.38 -7.51 -1.53
N LEU A 23 6.29 -8.16 -1.11
CA LEU A 23 5.14 -7.51 -0.47
C LEU A 23 5.56 -6.73 0.77
N TYR A 24 6.41 -7.30 1.63
CA TYR A 24 6.90 -6.61 2.84
C TYR A 24 7.66 -5.33 2.50
N ASN A 25 8.59 -5.38 1.54
CA ASN A 25 9.34 -4.21 1.09
C ASN A 25 8.44 -3.15 0.45
N ASP A 26 7.48 -3.59 -0.37
CA ASP A 26 6.52 -2.69 -0.99
C ASP A 26 5.63 -2.01 0.06
N LEU A 27 5.12 -2.76 1.05
CA LEU A 27 4.33 -2.22 2.15
C LEU A 27 5.11 -1.23 3.02
N LEU A 28 6.41 -1.48 3.27
CA LEU A 28 7.28 -0.51 3.93
C LEU A 28 7.38 0.79 3.12
N SER A 29 7.63 0.69 1.81
CA SER A 29 7.70 1.86 0.94
C SER A 29 6.37 2.63 0.88
N ILE A 30 5.25 1.92 0.87
CA ILE A 30 3.90 2.50 0.86
C ILE A 30 3.63 3.23 2.18
N LYS A 31 4.04 2.65 3.31
CA LYS A 31 3.90 3.27 4.63
C LYS A 31 4.65 4.60 4.70
N ASP A 32 5.90 4.64 4.25
CA ASP A 32 6.70 5.87 4.27
C ASP A 32 6.08 6.97 3.40
N VAL A 33 5.65 6.61 2.19
CA VAL A 33 4.93 7.54 1.30
C VAL A 33 3.62 8.02 1.93
N TYR A 34 2.84 7.12 2.53
CA TYR A 34 1.57 7.47 3.17
C TYR A 34 1.79 8.44 4.33
N LEU A 35 2.74 8.16 5.24
CA LEU A 35 3.04 9.02 6.38
C LEU A 35 3.54 10.40 5.95
N CYS A 36 4.33 10.49 4.88
CA CYS A 36 4.79 11.78 4.35
C CYS A 36 3.67 12.61 3.70
N ASN A 37 2.61 11.96 3.20
CA ASN A 37 1.57 12.58 2.39
C ASN A 37 0.19 12.71 3.06
N LYS A 38 -0.06 12.00 4.17
CA LYS A 38 -1.38 11.94 4.84
C LYS A 38 -1.87 13.32 5.30
N ASP A 39 -0.96 14.16 5.80
CA ASP A 39 -1.28 15.47 6.38
C ASP A 39 -0.78 16.65 5.54
N THR A 40 -0.24 16.40 4.34
CA THR A 40 0.37 17.44 3.50
C THR A 40 -0.48 17.78 2.29
N SER A 41 -0.83 19.08 2.18
CA SER A 41 -1.44 19.66 0.98
C SER A 41 -0.44 20.64 0.37
N PHE A 42 0.12 20.29 -0.78
CA PHE A 42 1.07 21.16 -1.47
C PHE A 42 0.37 22.07 -2.47
N TYR A 43 0.57 23.38 -2.32
CA TYR A 43 0.19 24.37 -3.33
C TYR A 43 1.35 24.56 -4.31
N THR A 44 1.15 24.17 -5.57
CA THR A 44 2.19 24.32 -6.60
C THR A 44 1.91 25.54 -7.47
N PHE A 45 2.58 26.67 -7.20
CA PHE A 45 2.53 27.88 -8.04
C PHE A 45 3.45 27.80 -9.28
N ARG A 46 4.29 26.77 -9.38
CA ARG A 46 5.33 26.62 -10.44
C ARG A 46 4.80 26.49 -11.88
N LYS A 47 3.48 26.37 -12.09
CA LYS A 47 2.86 26.15 -13.42
C LYS A 47 1.84 27.23 -13.82
N ILE A 48 1.91 28.45 -13.30
CA ILE A 48 1.01 29.56 -13.71
C ILE A 48 1.02 29.76 -15.25
N ARG A 49 2.18 29.55 -15.91
CA ARG A 49 2.31 29.64 -17.38
C ARG A 49 1.74 28.46 -18.18
N ARG A 50 1.36 27.33 -17.55
CA ARG A 50 0.81 26.12 -18.21
C ARG A 50 -0.65 25.82 -17.81
N ALA A 51 -1.26 26.69 -17.00
CA ALA A 51 -2.59 26.49 -16.40
C ALA A 51 -3.76 26.51 -17.41
N THR A 52 -3.54 26.91 -18.65
CA THR A 52 -4.60 26.98 -19.67
C THR A 52 -4.87 25.66 -20.40
N LYS A 53 -4.07 24.59 -20.21
CA LYS A 53 -4.21 23.35 -21.00
C LYS A 53 -4.27 22.01 -20.25
N ARG A 54 -4.09 21.95 -18.92
CA ARG A 54 -4.19 20.68 -18.16
C ARG A 54 -4.92 20.88 -16.83
N CYS A 55 -6.20 20.53 -16.79
CA CYS A 55 -7.04 20.67 -15.60
C CYS A 55 -6.87 19.57 -14.54
N ALA A 56 -6.17 18.47 -14.85
CA ALA A 56 -5.87 17.42 -13.87
C ALA A 56 -4.64 16.63 -14.33
N GLU A 57 -3.62 16.53 -13.48
CA GLU A 57 -2.54 15.54 -13.63
C GLU A 57 -2.83 14.47 -12.57
N CYS A 58 -3.08 13.23 -13.00
CA CYS A 58 -3.32 12.10 -12.12
C CYS A 58 -2.19 11.10 -12.33
N ARG A 59 -1.36 10.89 -11.31
CA ARG A 59 -0.36 9.82 -11.30
C ARG A 59 -0.87 8.71 -10.40
N LYS A 60 -1.16 7.56 -10.99
CA LYS A 60 -1.58 6.35 -10.29
C LYS A 60 -0.47 5.30 -10.37
N ARG A 61 -0.04 4.79 -9.22
CA ARG A 61 0.78 3.57 -9.13
C ARG A 61 -0.05 2.50 -8.46
N THR A 62 -0.18 1.34 -9.09
CA THR A 62 -0.95 0.22 -8.55
C THR A 62 -0.02 -0.96 -8.31
N PHE A 63 -0.10 -1.54 -7.12
CA PHE A 63 0.50 -2.82 -6.77
C PHE A 63 -0.62 -3.87 -6.78
N LEU A 64 -0.36 -5.00 -7.43
CA LEU A 64 -1.31 -6.08 -7.57
C LEU A 64 -0.63 -7.36 -7.11
N TYR A 65 -1.26 -8.04 -6.16
CA TYR A 65 -0.86 -9.36 -5.68
C TYR A 65 -2.07 -10.27 -5.79
N GLN A 66 -1.85 -11.44 -6.38
CA GLN A 66 -2.89 -12.45 -6.57
C GLN A 66 -2.33 -13.79 -6.10
N THR A 67 -3.10 -14.54 -5.32
CA THR A 67 -2.79 -15.91 -4.93
C THR A 67 -3.53 -16.91 -5.81
N GLU A 68 -3.06 -18.15 -5.84
CA GLU A 68 -3.70 -19.24 -6.61
C GLU A 68 -5.16 -19.49 -6.18
N HIS A 69 -5.51 -19.20 -4.92
CA HIS A 69 -6.85 -19.42 -4.37
C HIS A 69 -7.80 -18.20 -4.48
N LYS A 70 -7.54 -17.30 -5.45
CA LYS A 70 -8.35 -16.09 -5.73
C LYS A 70 -8.27 -15.01 -4.64
N GLY A 71 -7.29 -15.05 -3.76
CA GLY A 71 -6.97 -13.91 -2.91
C GLY A 71 -6.35 -12.80 -3.76
N GLU A 72 -6.98 -11.63 -3.82
CA GLU A 72 -6.50 -10.49 -4.58
C GLU A 72 -6.31 -9.28 -3.68
N LEU A 73 -5.10 -8.74 -3.66
CA LEU A 73 -4.76 -7.48 -2.99
C LEU A 73 -4.32 -6.46 -4.04
N SER A 74 -5.07 -5.36 -4.13
CA SER A 74 -4.73 -4.21 -4.96
C SER A 74 -4.50 -2.98 -4.09
N ILE A 75 -3.33 -2.36 -4.25
CA ILE A 75 -2.99 -1.12 -3.56
C ILE A 75 -2.71 -0.05 -4.60
N SER A 76 -3.57 0.97 -4.65
CA SER A 76 -3.48 2.09 -5.57
C SER A 76 -3.04 3.36 -4.83
N GLN A 77 -1.85 3.86 -5.16
CA GLN A 77 -1.38 5.18 -4.76
C GLN A 77 -1.77 6.19 -5.83
N ILE A 78 -2.61 7.17 -5.47
CA ILE A 78 -3.19 8.14 -6.38
C ILE A 78 -2.74 9.54 -5.96
N HIS A 79 -2.03 10.22 -6.85
CA HIS A 79 -1.72 11.64 -6.71
C HIS A 79 -2.59 12.44 -7.66
N GLU A 80 -3.54 13.19 -7.11
CA GLU A 80 -4.40 14.10 -7.87
C GLU A 80 -3.91 15.54 -7.74
N GLN A 81 -3.68 16.21 -8.87
CA GLN A 81 -3.45 17.65 -8.91
C GLN A 81 -4.73 18.37 -9.37
N LYS A 82 -5.47 19.02 -8.45
CA LYS A 82 -6.65 19.85 -8.77
C LYS A 82 -6.33 21.32 -8.58
N ARG A 83 -6.42 22.12 -9.66
CA ARG A 83 -6.32 23.61 -9.64
C ARG A 83 -5.23 24.15 -8.69
N PHE A 84 -4.02 23.58 -8.69
CA PHE A 84 -2.85 23.90 -7.83
C PHE A 84 -2.71 23.15 -6.49
N LYS A 85 -3.71 22.37 -6.04
CA LYS A 85 -3.62 21.56 -4.82
C LYS A 85 -3.37 20.09 -5.16
N ASN A 86 -2.27 19.56 -4.65
CA ASN A 86 -1.99 18.13 -4.71
C ASN A 86 -2.71 17.42 -3.56
N HIS A 87 -3.46 16.37 -3.87
CA HIS A 87 -4.01 15.44 -2.90
C HIS A 87 -3.43 14.07 -3.16
N TYR A 88 -2.93 13.45 -2.09
CA TYR A 88 -2.58 12.05 -2.10
C TYR A 88 -3.74 11.24 -1.53
N ARG A 89 -4.12 10.18 -2.22
CA ARG A 89 -5.05 9.17 -1.72
C ARG A 89 -4.44 7.80 -1.94
N ILE A 90 -4.55 6.95 -0.92
CA ILE A 90 -4.33 5.52 -1.07
C ILE A 90 -5.70 4.83 -1.15
N GLN A 91 -5.83 3.88 -2.07
CA GLN A 91 -7.00 3.02 -2.17
C GLN A 91 -6.52 1.57 -2.06
N ILE A 92 -7.16 0.81 -1.18
CA ILE A 92 -6.80 -0.57 -0.87
C ILE A 92 -8.02 -1.41 -1.16
N LEU A 93 -7.88 -2.39 -2.03
CA LEU A 93 -8.92 -3.37 -2.35
C LEU A 93 -8.40 -4.75 -2.00
N PHE A 94 -9.17 -5.49 -1.22
CA PHE A 94 -8.91 -6.89 -0.91
C PHE A 94 -10.13 -7.71 -1.31
N ASN A 95 -9.95 -8.65 -2.24
CA ASN A 95 -11.02 -9.46 -2.82
C ASN A 95 -12.20 -8.61 -3.34
N GLY A 96 -11.90 -7.47 -3.95
CA GLY A 96 -12.89 -6.51 -4.46
C GLY A 96 -13.56 -5.62 -3.40
N GLN A 97 -13.24 -5.78 -2.11
CA GLN A 97 -13.76 -4.93 -1.03
C GLN A 97 -12.75 -3.83 -0.65
N GLU A 98 -13.23 -2.59 -0.51
CA GLU A 98 -12.39 -1.47 -0.08
C GLU A 98 -12.04 -1.61 1.41
N MET A 99 -10.74 -1.57 1.70
CA MET A 99 -10.20 -1.70 3.05
C MET A 99 -9.60 -0.38 3.51
N GLU A 100 -9.66 -0.16 4.82
CA GLU A 100 -8.99 0.97 5.45
C GLU A 100 -7.47 0.74 5.53
N TYR A 101 -6.71 1.82 5.71
CA TYR A 101 -5.25 1.75 5.84
C TYR A 101 -4.79 0.86 7.00
N ALA A 102 -5.59 0.76 8.07
CA ALA A 102 -5.34 -0.15 9.20
C ALA A 102 -5.19 -1.62 8.76
N PHE A 103 -5.82 -2.02 7.64
CA PHE A 103 -5.63 -3.36 7.08
C PHE A 103 -4.19 -3.59 6.60
N LEU A 104 -3.57 -2.61 5.92
CA LEU A 104 -2.17 -2.69 5.51
C LEU A 104 -1.23 -2.70 6.71
N GLU A 105 -1.52 -1.93 7.75
CA GLU A 105 -0.73 -1.92 8.99
C GLU A 105 -0.72 -3.31 9.64
N ASN A 106 -1.88 -3.98 9.68
CA ASN A 106 -1.99 -5.34 10.19
C ASN A 106 -1.19 -6.35 9.35
N LEU A 107 -1.29 -6.29 8.02
CA LEU A 107 -0.51 -7.17 7.14
C LEU A 107 1.00 -6.95 7.31
N LEU A 108 1.43 -5.69 7.37
CA LEU A 108 2.83 -5.33 7.56
C LEU A 108 3.35 -5.84 8.92
N GLN A 109 2.56 -5.70 9.99
CA GLN A 109 2.93 -6.21 11.32
C GLN A 109 3.04 -7.74 11.34
N GLN A 110 2.17 -8.45 10.63
CA GLN A 110 2.24 -9.91 10.51
C GLN A 110 3.48 -10.37 9.76
N LEU A 111 3.79 -9.73 8.62
CA LEU A 111 5.01 -10.02 7.86
C LEU A 111 6.27 -9.70 8.66
N HIS A 112 6.28 -8.57 9.39
CA HIS A 112 7.36 -8.22 10.30
C HIS A 112 7.57 -9.31 11.35
N ASN A 113 6.51 -9.74 12.04
CA ASN A 113 6.61 -10.80 13.04
C ASN A 113 7.15 -12.09 12.44
N GLN A 114 6.68 -12.51 11.26
CA GLN A 114 7.21 -13.69 10.57
C GLN A 114 8.70 -13.55 10.24
N HIS A 115 9.12 -12.40 9.71
CA HIS A 115 10.51 -12.14 9.32
C HIS A 115 11.48 -12.16 10.52
N PHE A 116 11.08 -11.60 11.67
CA PHE A 116 11.91 -11.55 12.87
C PHE A 116 11.80 -12.80 13.76
N SER A 117 10.67 -13.51 13.75
CA SER A 117 10.53 -14.81 14.42
C SER A 117 11.37 -15.91 13.75
N TYR A 118 11.56 -15.86 12.43
CA TYR A 118 12.49 -16.78 11.73
C TYR A 118 13.96 -16.51 12.07
N ASN A 119 14.37 -15.24 12.13
CA ASN A 119 15.74 -14.87 12.47
C ASN A 119 16.13 -15.23 13.92
N SER A 120 15.17 -15.24 14.85
CA SER A 120 15.44 -15.61 16.23
C SER A 120 15.65 -17.12 16.42
N GLN A 121 15.09 -17.97 15.56
CA GLN A 121 15.35 -19.42 15.60
C GLN A 121 16.69 -19.80 14.95
N ALA A 122 17.15 -19.06 13.92
CA ALA A 122 18.43 -19.31 13.25
C ALA A 122 19.66 -18.95 14.10
N ILE A 123 19.50 -18.16 15.17
CA ILE A 123 20.61 -17.78 16.08
C ILE A 123 20.83 -18.83 17.19
N TYR A 124 19.89 -19.77 17.38
CA TYR A 124 19.95 -20.81 18.41
C TYR A 124 20.04 -22.25 17.87
N ALA A 125 20.33 -22.42 16.57
CA ALA A 125 20.60 -23.72 15.94
C ALA A 125 22.09 -23.84 15.58
#